data_AF-A0A8E2LDY4-F1
#
_entry.id   AF-A0A8E2LDY4-F1
#
_cell.length_a   1.000
_cell.length_b   1.000
_cell.length_c   1.000
_cell.angle_alpha   90.00
_cell.angle_beta   90.00
_cell.angle_gamma   90.00
#
_symmetry.space_group_name_H-M   'P 1'
#
loop_
_entity.id
_entity.type
_entity.pdbx_description
1 polymer ?
#
loop_
_entity_poly.entity_id
_entity_poly.type
_entity_poly.pdbx_seq_one_letter_code
_entity_poly.pdbx_strand_id
1 'polypeptide(L)'
;MEREVIILSEYQEFLQERDRIDFLVERGFKIKNITENLSGAFVEFEKTLDSEIENETLHILTADARKYFSVILINQQKEGK
;
A
#
# COMPACT_ATOMS: atom_id res chain seq x y z
N MET A 1 -27.72 12.67 0.08
CA MET A 1 -27.39 12.35 1.49
C MET A 1 -26.73 10.99 1.66
N GLU A 2 -27.41 9.84 1.70
CA GLU A 2 -26.73 8.55 2.01
C GLU A 2 -25.56 8.20 1.06
N ARG A 3 -25.73 8.43 -0.25
CA ARG A 3 -24.67 8.20 -1.24
C ARG A 3 -23.47 9.13 -1.08
N GLU A 4 -23.68 10.37 -0.68
CA GLU A 4 -22.59 11.34 -0.46
C GLU A 4 -21.77 10.95 0.78
N VAL A 5 -22.41 10.39 1.81
CA VAL A 5 -21.73 9.92 3.02
C VAL A 5 -20.86 8.69 2.73
N ILE A 6 -21.35 7.74 1.91
CA ILE A 6 -20.57 6.55 1.52
C ILE A 6 -19.33 6.93 0.70
N ILE A 7 -19.47 7.85 -0.27
CA ILE A 7 -18.33 8.33 -1.07
C ILE A 7 -17.29 8.99 -0.16
N LEU A 8 -17.74 9.77 0.83
CA LEU A 8 -16.85 10.41 1.78
C LEU A 8 -16.13 9.37 2.65
N SER A 9 -16.81 8.33 3.13
CA SER A 9 -16.18 7.28 3.93
C SER A 9 -15.17 6.45 3.12
N GLU A 10 -15.52 6.01 1.91
CA GLU A 10 -14.61 5.25 1.05
C GLU A 10 -13.37 6.08 0.66
N TYR A 11 -13.56 7.37 0.38
CA TYR A 11 -12.45 8.27 0.09
C TYR A 11 -11.54 8.47 1.31
N GLN A 12 -12.09 8.61 2.52
CA GLN A 12 -11.30 8.72 3.74
C GLN A 12 -10.52 7.44 4.04
N GLU A 13 -11.11 6.26 3.82
CA GLU A 13 -10.42 4.98 3.93
C GLU A 13 -9.25 4.90 2.95
N PHE A 14 -9.46 5.28 1.69
CA PHE A 14 -8.39 5.36 0.70
C PHE A 14 -7.26 6.28 1.13
N LEU A 15 -7.58 7.49 1.65
CA LEU A 15 -6.56 8.43 2.11
C LEU A 15 -5.71 7.83 3.23
N GLN A 16 -6.33 7.17 4.21
CA GLN A 16 -5.61 6.51 5.30
C GLN A 16 -4.71 5.38 4.80
N GLU A 17 -5.18 4.59 3.84
CA GLU A 17 -4.37 3.53 3.23
C GLU A 17 -3.19 4.11 2.46
N ARG A 18 -3.42 5.12 1.63
CA ARG A 18 -2.38 5.83 0.87
C ARG A 18 -1.32 6.42 1.81
N ASP A 19 -1.73 7.13 2.85
CA ASP A 19 -0.80 7.79 3.77
C ASP A 19 0.08 6.76 4.52
N ARG A 20 -0.45 5.57 4.83
CA ARG A 20 0.34 4.47 5.41
C ARG A 20 1.32 3.87 4.41
N ILE A 21 0.91 3.70 3.16
CA ILE A 21 1.79 3.23 2.08
C ILE A 21 2.94 4.23 1.88
N ASP A 22 2.62 5.52 1.76
CA ASP A 22 3.60 6.59 1.57
C ASP A 22 4.58 6.64 2.74
N PHE A 23 4.09 6.55 3.98
CA PHE A 23 4.93 6.52 5.17
C PHE A 23 6.00 5.40 5.13
N LEU A 24 5.62 4.18 4.71
CA LEU A 24 6.58 3.08 4.58
C LEU A 24 7.57 3.32 3.44
N VAL A 25 7.07 3.76 2.28
CA VAL A 25 7.91 4.03 1.10
C VAL A 25 8.94 5.13 1.37
N GLU A 26 8.52 6.24 1.99
CA GLU A 26 9.41 7.35 2.37
C GLU A 26 10.48 6.91 3.38
N ARG A 27 10.17 5.94 4.24
CA ARG A 27 11.14 5.34 5.17
C ARG A 27 12.10 4.36 4.51
N GLY A 28 11.97 4.12 3.20
CA GLY A 28 12.82 3.24 2.41
C GLY A 28 12.39 1.78 2.40
N PHE A 29 11.17 1.47 2.82
CA PHE A 29 10.60 0.14 2.62
C PHE A 29 10.23 -0.06 1.15
N LYS A 30 10.40 -1.29 0.69
CA LYS A 30 10.05 -1.73 -0.67
C LYS A 30 8.99 -2.80 -0.60
N ILE A 31 8.10 -2.85 -1.60
CA ILE A 31 7.12 -3.93 -1.70
C ILE A 31 7.87 -5.22 -2.03
N LYS A 32 7.69 -6.23 -1.19
CA LYS A 32 8.30 -7.56 -1.32
C LYS A 32 7.34 -8.58 -1.90
N ASN A 33 6.11 -8.62 -1.38
CA ASN A 33 5.10 -9.58 -1.77
C ASN A 33 3.68 -8.99 -1.68
N ILE A 34 2.77 -9.51 -2.49
CA ILE A 34 1.36 -9.11 -2.48
C ILE A 34 0.49 -10.37 -2.50
N THR A 35 -0.45 -10.47 -1.57
CA THR A 35 -1.47 -11.52 -1.54
C THR A 35 -2.86 -10.90 -1.68
N GLU A 36 -3.52 -11.13 -2.81
CA GLU A 36 -4.88 -10.62 -3.07
C GLU A 36 -5.97 -11.67 -2.79
N ASN A 37 -7.11 -11.21 -2.28
CA ASN A 37 -8.33 -12.01 -2.14
C ASN A 37 -9.60 -11.12 -2.16
N LEU A 38 -10.76 -11.72 -1.94
CA LEU A 38 -12.05 -11.01 -1.96
C LEU A 38 -12.22 -9.98 -0.83
N SER A 39 -11.38 -10.05 0.21
CA SER A 39 -11.37 -9.12 1.34
C SER A 39 -10.29 -8.05 1.20
N GLY A 40 -9.71 -7.86 0.03
CA GLY A 40 -8.66 -6.86 -0.23
C GLY A 40 -7.31 -7.49 -0.56
N ALA A 41 -6.22 -6.77 -0.27
CA ALA A 41 -4.86 -7.18 -0.54
C ALA A 41 -3.98 -7.03 0.70
N PHE A 42 -3.14 -8.02 0.98
CA PHE A 42 -2.07 -7.90 1.96
C PHE A 42 -0.78 -7.57 1.22
N VAL A 43 -0.21 -6.40 1.50
CA VAL A 43 1.02 -5.91 0.88
C VAL A 43 2.12 -5.97 1.92
N GLU A 44 3.11 -6.82 1.66
CA GLU A 44 4.29 -7.01 2.50
C GLU A 44 5.39 -6.06 2.03
N PHE A 45 5.90 -5.26 2.95
CA PHE A 45 6.97 -4.30 2.79
C PHE A 45 8.22 -4.79 3.52
N GLU A 46 9.39 -4.59 2.94
CA GLU A 46 10.67 -4.96 3.53
C GLU A 46 11.66 -3.81 3.41
N LYS A 47 12.46 -3.62 4.46
CA LYS A 47 13.64 -2.74 4.47
C LYS A 47 14.81 -3.48 5.11
N THR A 48 15.98 -3.35 4.51
CA THR A 48 17.24 -3.85 5.11
C THR A 48 18.04 -2.69 5.66
N LEU A 49 18.43 -2.76 6.93
CA LEU A 49 19.30 -1.79 7.60
C LEU A 49 20.40 -2.53 8.36
N ASP A 50 21.66 -2.27 8.03
CA ASP A 50 22.84 -2.78 8.76
C ASP A 50 22.82 -4.29 9.08
N SER A 51 22.26 -5.10 8.17
CA SER A 51 22.06 -6.57 8.26
C SER A 51 20.81 -7.04 9.01
N GLU A 52 19.98 -6.12 9.51
CA GLU A 52 18.63 -6.42 10.01
C GLU A 52 17.59 -6.22 8.90
N ILE A 53 16.57 -7.09 8.90
CA ILE A 53 15.45 -7.02 7.96
C ILE A 53 14.20 -6.64 8.75
N GLU A 54 13.70 -5.43 8.48
CA GLU A 54 12.41 -4.95 8.97
C GLU A 54 11.32 -5.33 7.96
N ASN A 55 10.21 -5.90 8.44
CA ASN A 55 9.06 -6.23 7.61
C ASN A 55 7.80 -5.59 8.19
N GLU A 56 6.95 -5.07 7.31
CA GLU A 56 5.64 -4.48 7.66
C GLU A 56 4.58 -4.98 6.68
N THR A 57 3.37 -5.25 7.15
CA THR A 57 2.27 -5.70 6.29
C THR A 57 1.07 -4.78 6.40
N LEU A 58 0.63 -4.23 5.27
CA LEU A 58 -0.59 -3.43 5.17
C LEU A 58 -1.72 -4.26 4.56
N HIS A 59 -2.89 -4.25 5.21
CA HIS A 59 -4.13 -4.76 4.62
C HIS A 59 -4.86 -3.62 3.92
N ILE A 60 -4.99 -3.73 2.61
CA ILE A 60 -5.55 -2.73 1.71
C ILE A 60 -6.92 -3.20 1.20
N LEU A 61 -7.96 -2.47 1.56
CA LEU A 61 -9.35 -2.75 1.27
C LEU A 61 -9.84 -1.99 0.02
N THR A 62 -9.44 -0.72 -0.14
CA THR A 62 -10.00 0.11 -1.21
C THR A 62 -9.40 -0.23 -2.57
N ALA A 63 -10.23 -0.14 -3.61
CA ALA A 63 -9.79 -0.36 -4.99
C ALA A 63 -8.80 0.72 -5.45
N ASP A 64 -8.93 1.95 -4.95
CA ASP A 64 -8.04 3.04 -5.32
C ASP A 64 -6.66 2.91 -4.67
N ALA A 65 -6.56 2.42 -3.43
CA ALA A 65 -5.28 2.10 -2.83
C ALA A 65 -4.59 0.94 -3.55
N ARG A 66 -5.34 -0.04 -4.08
CA ARG A 66 -4.78 -1.10 -4.94
C ARG A 66 -4.15 -0.56 -6.21
N LYS A 67 -4.82 0.37 -6.90
CA LYS A 67 -4.23 1.06 -8.05
C LYS A 67 -2.98 1.83 -7.65
N TYR A 68 -3.02 2.49 -6.49
CA TYR A 68 -1.92 3.29 -5.99
C TYR A 68 -0.65 2.48 -5.73
N PHE A 69 -0.70 1.43 -4.90
CA PHE A 69 0.49 0.62 -4.65
C PHE A 69 0.96 -0.14 -5.89
N SER A 70 0.06 -0.43 -6.84
CA SER A 70 0.44 -1.06 -8.11
C SER A 70 1.37 -0.15 -8.94
N VAL A 71 1.11 1.16 -8.97
CA VAL A 71 2.00 2.13 -9.63
C VAL A 71 3.37 2.16 -8.94
N ILE A 72 3.39 2.15 -7.61
CA ILE A 72 4.63 2.10 -6.82
C ILE A 72 5.43 0.84 -7.15
N LEU A 73 4.78 -0.33 -7.16
CA LEU A 73 5.40 -1.60 -7.53
C LEU A 73 6.02 -1.55 -8.93
N ILE A 74 5.28 -1.03 -9.92
CA ILE A 74 5.78 -0.89 -11.30
C ILE A 74 7.01 0.02 -11.36
N ASN A 75 7.01 1.13 -10.61
CA ASN A 75 8.15 2.04 -10.56
C ASN A 75 9.36 1.38 -9.88
N GLN A 76 9.16 0.68 -8.77
CA GLN A 76 10.20 -0.09 -8.08
C GLN A 76 10.86 -1.12 -9.02
N GLN A 77 10.07 -1.79 -9.86
CA GLN A 77 10.58 -2.75 -10.85
C GLN A 77 11.37 -2.09 -11.99
N LYS A 78 11.14 -0.80 -12.28
CA LYS A 78 11.92 -0.05 -13.27
C LYS A 78 13.26 0.41 -12.72
N GLU A 79 13.31 0.81 -11.45
CA GLU A 79 14.54 1.24 -10.77
C GLU A 79 15.53 0.09 -10.54
N GLY A 80 15.03 -1.14 -10.43
CA GLY A 80 15.86 -2.34 -10.30
C GLY A 80 16.41 -2.90 -11.63
N LYS A 81 16.20 -2.22 -12.76
CA LYS A 81 16.79 -2.55 -14.07
C LYS A 81 17.97 -1.63 -14.36
#